data_AF-A0A530Y891-F1
#
_entry.id   AF-A0A530Y891-F1
#
_cell.length_a   1.000
_cell.length_b   1.000
_cell.length_c   1.000
_cell.angle_alpha   90.00
_cell.angle_beta   90.00
_cell.angle_gamma   90.00
#
_symmetry.space_group_name_H-M   'P 1'
#
loop_
_entity.id
_entity.type
_entity.pdbx_description
1 polymer ?
#
loop_
_entity_poly.entity_id
_entity_poly.type
_entity_poly.pdbx_seq_one_letter_code
_entity_poly.pdbx_strand_id
1 'polypeptide(L)'
;MTSAVPGTLAAFLCFFSLTVNVAGALAQEATGKQPTATAKPEKKLTEIKIGYLRAYAPQLALSVLDVPPRDEGVAGGNVAIADNNTTGSFLGQKFSLDVTEVKPDADVVPAFQEMIAKGNRYVV
;
A
#
# COMPACT_ATOMS: atom_id res chain seq x y z
N MET A 1 15.98 62.05 10.46
CA MET A 1 16.76 60.79 10.49
C MET A 1 17.37 60.64 11.88
N THR A 2 17.25 59.45 12.49
CA THR A 2 17.94 58.98 13.71
C THR A 2 17.46 59.61 15.03
N SER A 3 17.13 58.88 16.10
CA SER A 3 16.90 57.45 16.36
C SER A 3 16.07 57.33 17.65
N ALA A 4 15.13 56.39 17.67
CA ALA A 4 14.29 56.09 18.83
C ALA A 4 15.09 55.47 19.99
N VAL A 5 14.63 55.80 21.20
CA VAL A 5 15.22 55.53 22.52
C VAL A 5 15.35 54.03 22.81
N PRO A 6 16.49 53.53 23.33
CA PRO A 6 16.85 52.10 23.34
C PRO A 6 16.30 51.30 24.54
N GLY A 7 15.15 51.68 25.10
CA GLY A 7 14.65 51.14 26.38
C GLY A 7 13.34 50.35 26.34
N THR A 8 12.58 50.41 25.25
CA THR A 8 11.20 49.87 25.20
C THR A 8 11.14 48.37 24.86
N LEU A 9 12.16 47.80 24.21
CA LEU A 9 12.20 46.38 23.85
C LEU A 9 12.51 45.47 25.06
N ALA A 10 13.37 45.92 25.97
CA ALA A 10 13.74 45.19 27.18
C ALA A 10 12.57 45.09 28.18
N ALA A 11 11.75 46.13 28.29
CA ALA A 11 10.55 46.13 29.12
C ALA A 11 9.48 45.14 28.63
N PHE A 12 9.34 44.97 27.31
CA PHE A 12 8.42 43.99 26.72
C PHE A 12 8.89 42.54 26.90
N LEU A 13 10.20 42.27 26.80
CA LEU A 13 10.75 40.92 26.96
C LEU A 13 10.65 40.41 28.40
N CYS A 14 10.83 41.29 29.39
CA CYS A 14 10.67 40.96 30.81
C CYS A 14 9.20 40.65 31.16
N PHE A 15 8.24 41.37 30.58
CA PHE A 15 6.82 41.12 30.85
C PHE A 15 6.30 39.84 30.17
N PHE A 16 6.81 39.50 28.98
CA PHE A 16 6.50 38.23 28.30
C PHE A 16 7.06 37.01 29.05
N SER A 17 8.18 37.16 29.76
CA SER A 17 8.81 36.06 30.50
C SER A 17 8.12 35.73 31.83
N LEU A 18 7.24 36.60 32.33
CA LEU A 18 6.52 36.42 33.60
C LEU A 18 5.13 35.77 33.44
N THR A 19 4.59 35.65 32.22
CA THR A 19 3.24 35.09 31.98
C THR A 19 3.24 33.72 31.31
N VAL A 20 4.37 33.26 30.74
CA VAL A 20 4.45 31.97 30.03
C VAL A 20 4.97 30.83 30.90
N ASN A 21 5.44 31.12 32.12
CA ASN A 21 5.97 30.12 33.04
C ASN A 21 5.11 29.96 34.31
N VAL A 22 3.78 29.82 34.13
CA VAL A 22 2.98 29.07 35.11
C VAL A 22 3.37 27.61 34.93
N ALA A 23 4.38 27.23 35.72
CA ALA A 23 4.58 25.85 36.11
C ALA A 23 3.25 25.36 36.70
N GLY A 24 2.57 24.50 35.95
CA GLY A 24 1.48 23.67 36.46
C GLY A 24 2.02 22.67 37.48
N ALA A 25 2.32 23.15 38.68
CA ALA A 25 2.17 22.39 39.91
C ALA A 25 0.75 22.74 40.40
N LEU A 26 -0.21 21.83 40.58
CA LEU A 26 -0.13 20.52 41.20
C LEU A 26 -1.19 19.61 40.53
N ALA A 27 -0.75 18.62 39.77
CA ALA A 27 -1.57 17.44 39.48
C ALA A 27 -0.86 16.25 40.13
N GLN A 28 -1.50 15.79 41.19
CA GLN A 28 -1.15 14.65 42.02
C GLN A 28 -0.49 13.51 41.24
N GLU A 29 0.70 13.10 41.69
CA GLU A 29 1.21 11.76 41.44
C GLU A 29 0.18 10.75 41.97
N ALA A 30 -0.67 10.26 41.08
CA ALA A 30 -1.17 8.91 41.17
C ALA A 30 -0.18 8.06 40.38
N THR A 31 0.43 7.09 41.04
CA THR A 31 1.05 5.90 40.46
C THR A 31 0.00 5.13 39.64
N GLY A 32 -0.38 5.70 38.52
CA GLY A 32 -1.31 5.16 37.54
C GLY A 32 -0.51 4.92 36.28
N LYS A 33 -0.15 3.65 36.07
CA LYS A 33 0.30 3.07 34.80
C LYS A 33 -0.27 3.88 33.62
N GLN A 34 0.61 4.57 32.89
CA GLN A 34 0.25 5.16 31.59
C GLN A 34 -0.56 4.11 30.83
N PRO A 35 -1.73 4.45 30.24
CA PRO A 35 -2.48 3.49 29.44
C PRO A 35 -1.53 3.03 28.34
N THR A 36 -0.99 1.82 28.50
CA THR A 36 -0.31 1.09 27.43
C THR A 36 -1.25 1.19 26.26
N ALA A 37 -0.82 1.89 25.20
CA ALA A 37 -1.55 2.01 23.97
C ALA A 37 -2.08 0.62 23.63
N THR A 38 -3.40 0.45 23.72
CA THR A 38 -4.06 -0.81 23.43
C THR A 38 -3.63 -1.15 22.01
N ALA A 39 -2.85 -2.23 21.85
CA ALA A 39 -2.33 -2.64 20.56
C ALA A 39 -3.51 -2.70 19.59
N LYS A 40 -3.49 -1.85 18.55
CA LYS A 40 -4.50 -1.84 17.50
C LYS A 40 -4.55 -3.27 16.96
N PRO A 41 -5.73 -3.92 16.90
CA PRO A 41 -5.81 -5.31 16.49
C PRO A 41 -5.10 -5.49 15.14
N GLU A 42 -4.09 -6.37 15.13
CA GLU A 42 -3.37 -6.71 13.91
C GLU A 42 -4.37 -7.30 12.92
N LYS A 43 -4.54 -6.59 11.80
CA LYS A 43 -5.42 -7.04 10.74
C LYS A 43 -4.75 -8.24 10.07
N LYS A 44 -5.31 -9.44 10.29
CA LYS A 44 -4.80 -10.67 9.67
C LYS A 44 -4.73 -10.49 8.16
N LEU A 45 -3.53 -10.61 7.60
CA LEU A 45 -3.29 -10.50 6.17
C LEU A 45 -3.91 -11.71 5.46
N THR A 46 -4.87 -11.45 4.58
CA THR A 46 -5.49 -12.47 3.72
C THR A 46 -4.79 -12.44 2.36
N GLU A 47 -4.11 -13.52 2.01
CA GLU A 47 -3.50 -13.67 0.69
C GLU A 47 -4.52 -14.23 -0.31
N ILE A 48 -4.70 -13.54 -1.43
CA ILE A 48 -5.62 -13.90 -2.52
C ILE A 48 -4.78 -14.17 -3.75
N LYS A 49 -4.62 -15.46 -4.08
CA LYS A 49 -3.85 -15.93 -5.24
C LYS A 49 -4.77 -16.10 -6.45
N ILE A 50 -4.49 -15.34 -7.50
CA ILE A 50 -5.18 -15.37 -8.78
C ILE A 50 -4.25 -16.03 -9.80
N GLY A 51 -4.76 -17.04 -10.49
CA GLY A 51 -4.12 -17.66 -11.63
C GLY A 51 -4.58 -17.02 -12.93
N TYR A 52 -3.65 -16.82 -13.87
CA TYR A 52 -3.94 -16.52 -15.26
C TYR A 52 -3.35 -17.62 -16.14
N LEU A 53 -4.22 -18.48 -16.67
CA LEU A 53 -3.84 -19.58 -17.55
C LEU A 53 -4.08 -19.16 -18.99
N ARG A 54 -3.01 -18.86 -19.72
CA ARG A 54 -3.10 -18.36 -21.09
C ARG A 54 -2.53 -19.34 -22.11
N ALA A 55 -3.15 -19.36 -23.28
CA ALA A 55 -2.52 -19.85 -24.49
C ALA A 55 -1.98 -18.66 -25.29
N TYR A 56 -0.69 -18.65 -25.61
CA TYR A 56 -0.10 -17.61 -26.45
C TYR A 56 0.46 -18.20 -27.73
N ALA A 57 0.11 -17.57 -28.85
CA ALA A 57 0.80 -17.72 -30.11
C ALA A 57 1.01 -16.34 -30.74
N PRO A 58 2.20 -16.06 -31.29
CA PRO A 58 2.42 -14.86 -32.10
C PRO A 58 1.41 -14.82 -33.25
N GLN A 59 0.70 -13.71 -33.39
CA GLN A 59 -0.24 -13.49 -34.48
C GLN A 59 0.48 -12.84 -35.65
N LEU A 60 0.23 -13.33 -36.87
CA LEU A 60 0.68 -12.67 -38.09
C LEU A 60 -0.23 -11.47 -38.36
N ALA A 61 0.37 -10.31 -38.56
CA ALA A 61 -0.33 -9.09 -38.92
C ALA A 61 0.30 -8.45 -40.17
N LEU A 62 -0.52 -7.73 -40.94
CA LEU A 62 -0.06 -7.02 -42.15
C LEU A 62 0.82 -5.81 -41.81
N SER A 63 0.68 -5.27 -40.60
CA SER A 63 1.45 -4.16 -40.07
C SER A 63 2.05 -4.54 -38.71
N VAL A 64 3.24 -4.03 -38.42
CA VAL A 64 3.87 -4.18 -37.10
C VAL A 64 3.03 -3.50 -36.01
N LEU A 65 2.29 -2.44 -36.34
CA LEU A 65 1.42 -1.74 -35.37
C LEU A 65 0.22 -2.58 -34.93
N ASP A 66 -0.17 -3.58 -35.73
CA ASP A 66 -1.30 -4.46 -35.44
C ASP A 66 -0.87 -5.75 -34.74
N VAL A 67 0.44 -5.94 -34.49
CA VAL A 67 0.94 -7.09 -33.73
C VAL A 67 0.67 -6.84 -32.25
N PRO A 68 -0.14 -7.68 -31.57
CA PRO A 68 -0.41 -7.48 -30.15
C PRO A 68 0.86 -7.68 -29.31
N PRO A 69 1.00 -6.95 -28.20
CA PRO A 69 2.11 -7.15 -27.26
C PRO A 69 2.18 -8.60 -26.75
N ARG A 70 3.40 -9.09 -26.52
CA ARG A 70 3.65 -10.45 -26.00
C ARG A 70 2.94 -10.71 -24.67
N ASP A 71 2.88 -9.70 -23.84
CA ASP A 71 2.30 -9.69 -22.51
C ASP A 71 0.86 -9.15 -22.51
N GLU A 72 0.18 -9.13 -23.66
CA GLU A 72 -1.25 -8.85 -23.72
C GLU A 72 -2.00 -9.75 -22.73
N GLY A 73 -2.95 -9.17 -21.98
CA GLY A 73 -3.62 -9.81 -20.86
C GLY A 73 -2.79 -9.82 -19.57
N VAL A 74 -1.51 -10.22 -19.62
CA VAL A 74 -0.60 -10.21 -18.45
C VAL A 74 -0.35 -8.79 -17.94
N ALA A 75 -0.10 -7.84 -18.85
CA ALA A 75 0.08 -6.44 -18.51
C ALA A 75 -1.16 -5.87 -17.81
N GLY A 76 -2.36 -6.17 -18.32
CA GLY A 76 -3.63 -5.78 -17.69
C GLY A 76 -3.83 -6.43 -16.32
N GLY A 77 -3.50 -7.72 -16.19
CA GLY A 77 -3.52 -8.43 -14.90
C GLY A 77 -2.60 -7.79 -13.88
N ASN A 78 -1.39 -7.39 -14.26
CA ASN A 78 -0.45 -6.70 -13.37
C ASN A 78 -0.97 -5.33 -12.91
N VAL A 79 -1.59 -4.57 -13.81
CA VAL A 79 -2.27 -3.30 -13.47
C VAL A 79 -3.39 -3.55 -12.45
N ALA A 80 -4.23 -4.57 -12.69
CA ALA A 80 -5.33 -4.92 -11.78
C ALA A 80 -4.81 -5.36 -10.39
N ILE A 81 -3.72 -6.13 -10.31
CA ILE A 81 -3.10 -6.49 -9.03
C ILE A 81 -2.56 -5.27 -8.30
N ALA A 82 -1.91 -4.35 -9.00
CA ALA A 82 -1.37 -3.13 -8.40
C ALA A 82 -2.50 -2.25 -7.82
N ASP A 83 -3.59 -2.09 -8.57
CA ASP A 83 -4.78 -1.36 -8.12
C ASP A 83 -5.44 -2.05 -6.91
N ASN A 84 -5.71 -3.35 -7.01
CA ASN A 84 -6.30 -4.14 -5.93
C ASN A 84 -5.46 -4.11 -4.65
N ASN A 85 -4.13 -4.12 -4.75
CA ASN A 85 -3.25 -4.04 -3.58
C ASN A 85 -3.25 -2.65 -2.92
N THR A 86 -3.57 -1.59 -3.68
CA THR A 86 -3.71 -0.24 -3.12
C THR A 86 -4.86 -0.22 -2.11
N THR A 87 -6.05 -0.66 -2.51
CA THR A 87 -7.21 -0.78 -1.60
C THR A 87 -7.05 -1.94 -0.61
N GLY A 88 -6.48 -3.06 -1.07
CA GLY A 88 -6.29 -4.28 -0.29
C GLY A 88 -5.47 -4.05 0.98
N SER A 89 -4.48 -3.15 0.94
CA SER A 89 -3.68 -2.77 2.12
C SER A 89 -4.55 -2.26 3.28
N PHE A 90 -5.60 -1.48 3.00
CA PHE A 90 -6.56 -1.02 4.01
C PHE A 90 -7.43 -2.16 4.53
N LEU A 91 -7.70 -3.16 3.70
CA LEU A 91 -8.50 -4.35 4.02
C LEU A 91 -7.68 -5.50 4.62
N GLY A 92 -6.36 -5.36 4.75
CA GLY A 92 -5.51 -6.47 5.17
C GLY A 92 -5.54 -7.61 4.15
N GLN A 93 -5.60 -7.27 2.87
CA GLN A 93 -5.62 -8.21 1.74
C GLN A 93 -4.39 -7.97 0.87
N LYS A 94 -3.83 -9.06 0.35
CA LYS A 94 -2.75 -9.03 -0.63
C LYS A 94 -3.13 -9.90 -1.81
N PHE A 95 -3.09 -9.31 -3.00
CA PHE A 95 -3.38 -9.97 -4.26
C PHE A 95 -2.08 -10.31 -4.97
N SER A 96 -2.03 -11.49 -5.58
CA SER A 96 -0.92 -11.93 -6.44
C SER A 96 -1.45 -12.56 -7.72
N LEU A 97 -0.72 -12.39 -8.81
CA LEU A 97 -0.98 -13.05 -10.08
C LEU A 97 0.08 -14.12 -10.35
N ASP A 98 -0.37 -15.34 -10.58
CA ASP A 98 0.44 -16.45 -11.09
C ASP A 98 0.09 -16.68 -12.55
N VAL A 99 1.03 -16.45 -13.46
CA VAL A 99 0.81 -16.59 -14.90
C VAL A 99 1.40 -17.92 -15.34
N THR A 100 0.55 -18.78 -15.90
CA THR A 100 0.97 -20.01 -16.56
C THR A 100 0.61 -19.93 -18.03
N GLU A 101 1.58 -20.23 -18.89
CA GLU A 101 1.39 -20.24 -20.33
C GLU A 101 1.49 -21.65 -20.88
N VAL A 102 0.58 -21.98 -21.79
CA VAL A 102 0.59 -23.21 -22.56
C VAL A 102 0.60 -22.91 -24.06
N LYS A 103 0.89 -23.91 -24.88
CA LYS A 103 0.71 -23.81 -26.34
C LYS A 103 -0.79 -23.77 -26.66
N PRO A 104 -1.21 -23.14 -27.77
CA PRO A 104 -2.62 -23.07 -28.18
C PRO A 104 -3.36 -24.40 -28.21
N ASP A 105 -2.70 -25.46 -28.65
CA ASP A 105 -3.29 -26.79 -28.82
C ASP A 105 -2.91 -27.77 -27.70
N ALA A 106 -2.33 -27.29 -26.60
CA ALA A 106 -1.95 -28.13 -25.48
C ALA A 106 -3.16 -28.48 -24.60
N ASP A 107 -3.09 -29.64 -23.94
CA ASP A 107 -4.00 -29.95 -22.85
C ASP A 107 -3.74 -28.99 -21.67
N VAL A 108 -4.73 -28.17 -21.36
CA VAL A 108 -4.71 -27.17 -20.28
C VAL A 108 -4.94 -27.77 -18.89
N VAL A 109 -5.51 -28.98 -18.82
CA VAL A 109 -5.94 -29.59 -17.55
C VAL A 109 -4.78 -29.79 -16.57
N PRO A 110 -3.60 -30.30 -16.97
CA PRO A 110 -2.47 -30.46 -16.05
C PRO A 110 -1.98 -29.11 -15.49
N ALA A 111 -1.87 -28.09 -16.34
CA ALA A 111 -1.45 -26.75 -15.94
C ALA A 111 -2.44 -26.13 -14.94
N PHE A 112 -3.75 -26.25 -15.22
CA PHE A 112 -4.79 -25.82 -14.29
C PHE A 112 -4.70 -26.54 -12.94
N GLN A 113 -4.55 -27.87 -12.94
CA GLN A 113 -4.42 -28.64 -11.69
C GLN A 113 -3.20 -28.22 -10.87
N GLU A 114 -2.08 -27.90 -11.52
CA GLU A 114 -0.89 -27.37 -10.85
C GLU A 114 -1.18 -26.03 -10.17
N MET A 115 -1.92 -25.12 -10.83
CA MET A 115 -2.32 -23.84 -10.22
C MET A 115 -3.22 -24.04 -9.01
N ILE A 116 -4.18 -24.97 -9.08
CA ILE A 116 -5.02 -25.29 -7.92
C ILE A 116 -4.17 -25.86 -6.77
N ALA A 117 -3.19 -26.70 -7.07
CA ALA A 117 -2.25 -27.25 -6.08
C ALA A 117 -1.36 -26.16 -5.43
N LYS A 118 -0.98 -25.12 -6.19
CA LYS A 118 -0.27 -23.92 -5.68
C LYS A 118 -1.15 -23.00 -4.81
N GLY A 119 -2.44 -23.26 -4.76
CA GLY A 119 -3.41 -22.53 -3.95
C GLY A 119 -4.11 -21.40 -4.68
N ASN A 120 -4.02 -21.33 -6.01
CA ASN A 120 -4.80 -20.39 -6.81
C ASN A 120 -6.27 -20.81 -6.74
N ARG A 121 -7.11 -19.99 -6.11
CA ARG A 121 -8.54 -20.28 -5.95
C ARG A 121 -9.40 -19.59 -6.99
N TYR A 122 -8.82 -18.63 -7.71
CA TYR A 122 -9.42 -17.93 -8.83
C TYR A 122 -8.49 -18.14 -10.02
N VAL A 123 -8.99 -18.69 -11.11
CA VAL A 123 -8.22 -18.89 -12.34
C VAL A 123 -9.03 -18.32 -13.49
N VAL A 124 -8.37 -17.52 -14.32
CA VAL A 124 -8.92 -16.90 -15.54
C VAL A 124 -8.13 -17.41 -16.74
#